data_AF-A0A128EIZ8-F1
#
_entry.id   AF-A0A128EIZ8-F1
#
_cell.length_a   1.000
_cell.length_b   1.000
_cell.length_c   1.000
_cell.angle_alpha   90.00
_cell.angle_beta   90.00
_cell.angle_gamma   90.00
#
_symmetry.space_group_name_H-M   'P 1'
#
loop_
_entity.id
_entity.type
_entity.pdbx_description
1 polymer ?
#
loop_
_entity_poly.entity_id
_entity_poly.type
_entity_poly.pdbx_seq_one_letter_code
_entity_poly.pdbx_strand_id
1 'polypeptide(L)'
;MYRCKTSIKLVFILLFCLNLSASNTDNNQSNESFMILKGLNFEDEDPTNSSKIFEYLYDSTKNPEYLKEAIKIAFAYKSKNLGDIVEKGKVVLKDDDDYLRMRVAYLMENSKPDEALLIMKKMVKANPSAKNYSILGVVQDILNSNKEALVSFKKAYSIEQNDENLLRMVDLLLNKFGNVKEATTELETYKRLKGCSVLVCNVLSDIYKRNHNYPMLIKTYEDIYKSTKDTQYLDEIIKFYLINKDFNKTKNLLEKYDYNNKLLLEIYGFNKEFDKAIKKADELYKKSGDMEFLAIEAMFLYEKNGANLDKKILKDILNKFEKSMPNLDIAMLENYYGYLLIDHEIDVKKGINLVKKALLKEPNSPYFLDSLAWGHFKLNECKKADEVMKSIDKSEKEFFKSEEAKEHIKAIKKCLKGVEK
;
A
#
# COMPACT_ATOMS: atom_id res chain seq x y z
N MET A 1 -19.77 -17.75 5.14
CA MET A 1 -20.19 -18.57 3.98
C MET A 1 -19.85 -20.06 4.08
N TYR A 2 -18.82 -20.48 4.83
CA TYR A 2 -18.45 -21.92 4.94
C TYR A 2 -19.47 -22.82 5.65
N ARG A 3 -20.23 -22.30 6.63
CA ARG A 3 -21.25 -23.08 7.36
C ARG A 3 -22.52 -23.41 6.55
N CYS A 4 -22.79 -22.74 5.43
CA CYS A 4 -23.96 -23.05 4.60
C CYS A 4 -23.75 -24.29 3.71
N LYS A 5 -22.51 -24.56 3.26
CA LYS A 5 -22.21 -25.68 2.35
C LYS A 5 -22.27 -27.04 3.04
N THR A 6 -21.84 -27.12 4.31
CA THR A 6 -21.88 -28.36 5.10
C THR A 6 -23.33 -28.76 5.44
N SER A 7 -24.19 -27.79 5.70
CA SER A 7 -25.62 -28.03 5.97
C SER A 7 -26.36 -28.54 4.74
N ILE A 8 -26.02 -28.06 3.54
CA ILE A 8 -26.59 -28.55 2.28
C ILE A 8 -26.16 -30.01 2.01
N LYS A 9 -24.88 -30.35 2.27
CA LYS A 9 -24.39 -31.74 2.16
C LYS A 9 -25.13 -32.69 3.10
N LEU A 10 -25.40 -32.28 4.35
CA LEU A 10 -26.15 -33.10 5.31
C LEU A 10 -27.63 -33.27 4.94
N VAL A 11 -28.28 -32.22 4.43
CA VAL A 11 -29.69 -32.29 3.99
C VAL A 11 -29.85 -33.24 2.79
N PHE A 12 -28.90 -33.26 1.85
CA PHE A 12 -28.92 -34.20 0.73
C PHE A 12 -28.68 -35.66 1.18
N ILE A 13 -27.80 -35.89 2.15
CA ILE A 13 -27.57 -37.24 2.73
C ILE A 13 -28.84 -37.75 3.45
N LEU A 14 -29.54 -36.88 4.18
CA LEU A 14 -30.79 -37.22 4.87
C LEU A 14 -31.95 -37.51 3.88
N LEU A 15 -32.05 -36.76 2.79
CA LEU A 15 -33.02 -37.03 1.71
C LEU A 15 -32.69 -38.34 0.96
N PHE A 16 -31.41 -38.71 0.85
CA PHE A 16 -30.96 -39.97 0.25
C PHE A 16 -31.34 -41.18 1.10
N CYS A 17 -31.25 -41.07 2.44
CA CYS A 17 -31.70 -42.13 3.34
C CYS A 17 -33.23 -42.33 3.32
N LEU A 18 -34.03 -41.29 3.07
CA LEU A 18 -35.49 -41.40 2.99
C LEU A 18 -35.98 -42.03 1.67
N ASN A 19 -35.20 -41.92 0.59
CA ASN A 19 -35.54 -42.55 -0.70
C ASN A 19 -35.16 -44.04 -0.79
N LEU A 20 -34.26 -44.54 0.07
CA LEU A 20 -33.91 -45.97 0.13
C LEU A 20 -35.05 -46.86 0.66
N SER A 21 -36.05 -46.27 1.32
CA SER A 21 -37.24 -46.97 1.81
C SER A 21 -38.42 -47.03 0.83
N ALA A 22 -38.31 -46.44 -0.37
CA ALA A 22 -39.40 -46.41 -1.34
C ALA A 22 -39.00 -47.06 -2.69
N SER A 23 -39.30 -48.36 -2.80
CA SER A 23 -39.70 -49.12 -4.00
C SER A 23 -38.92 -48.97 -5.32
N ASN A 24 -38.31 -50.08 -5.77
CA ASN A 24 -37.95 -50.42 -7.16
C ASN A 24 -37.38 -49.27 -8.03
N THR A 25 -36.15 -48.86 -7.73
CA THR A 25 -35.34 -48.09 -8.69
C THR A 25 -34.40 -49.05 -9.44
N ASP A 26 -34.36 -48.91 -10.76
CA ASP A 26 -33.48 -49.68 -11.64
C ASP A 26 -32.04 -49.71 -11.11
N ASN A 27 -31.42 -50.88 -11.07
CA ASN A 27 -30.06 -51.10 -10.55
C ASN A 27 -29.04 -50.09 -11.16
N ASN A 28 -29.28 -49.65 -12.40
CA ASN A 28 -28.49 -48.62 -13.10
C ASN A 28 -28.54 -47.24 -12.44
N GLN A 29 -29.68 -46.81 -11.91
CA GLN A 29 -29.86 -45.47 -11.34
C GLN A 29 -29.16 -45.32 -9.98
N SER A 30 -29.11 -46.42 -9.22
CA SER A 30 -28.34 -46.49 -7.97
C SER A 30 -26.82 -46.40 -8.21
N ASN A 31 -26.35 -47.03 -9.28
CA ASN A 31 -24.94 -47.03 -9.68
C ASN A 31 -24.49 -45.66 -10.24
N GLU A 32 -25.35 -45.01 -11.04
CA GLU A 32 -25.11 -43.65 -11.53
C GLU A 32 -24.96 -42.66 -10.37
N SER A 33 -25.87 -42.68 -9.40
CA SER A 33 -25.84 -41.81 -8.21
C SER A 33 -24.57 -41.99 -7.40
N PHE A 34 -24.13 -43.24 -7.20
CA PHE A 34 -22.88 -43.56 -6.52
C PHE A 34 -21.66 -43.00 -7.28
N MET A 35 -21.62 -43.15 -8.60
CA MET A 35 -20.53 -42.65 -9.42
C MET A 35 -20.47 -41.12 -9.46
N ILE A 36 -21.60 -40.42 -9.43
CA ILE A 36 -21.63 -38.95 -9.30
C ILE A 36 -20.98 -38.53 -7.98
N LEU A 37 -21.40 -39.13 -6.85
CA LEU A 37 -20.84 -38.81 -5.53
C LEU A 37 -19.33 -39.09 -5.49
N LYS A 38 -18.91 -40.22 -6.08
CA LYS A 38 -17.49 -40.57 -6.21
C LYS A 38 -16.73 -39.52 -7.01
N GLY A 39 -17.26 -39.09 -8.16
CA GLY A 39 -16.66 -38.04 -9.00
C GLY A 39 -16.51 -36.73 -8.24
N LEU A 40 -17.56 -36.27 -7.55
CA LEU A 40 -17.55 -35.05 -6.75
C LEU A 40 -16.56 -35.12 -5.57
N ASN A 41 -16.38 -36.28 -4.95
CA ASN A 41 -15.40 -36.43 -3.86
C ASN A 41 -13.96 -36.29 -4.35
N PHE A 42 -13.68 -36.79 -5.56
CA PHE A 42 -12.35 -36.70 -6.16
C PHE A 42 -12.04 -35.31 -6.74
N GLU A 43 -12.99 -34.38 -6.85
CA GLU A 43 -12.76 -33.10 -7.54
C GLU A 43 -11.59 -32.31 -6.93
N ASP A 44 -11.45 -32.33 -5.61
CA ASP A 44 -10.36 -31.64 -4.89
C ASP A 44 -9.15 -32.56 -4.63
N GLU A 45 -9.37 -33.87 -4.44
CA GLU A 45 -8.31 -34.83 -4.07
C GLU A 45 -7.53 -35.38 -5.28
N ASP A 46 -8.26 -35.71 -6.35
CA ASP A 46 -7.72 -36.25 -7.60
C ASP A 46 -8.58 -35.81 -8.80
N PRO A 47 -8.39 -34.57 -9.27
CA PRO A 47 -9.23 -33.99 -10.31
C PRO A 47 -9.16 -34.74 -11.64
N THR A 48 -8.03 -35.41 -11.91
CA THR A 48 -7.89 -36.24 -13.12
C THR A 48 -8.82 -37.44 -13.05
N ASN A 49 -8.89 -38.13 -11.92
CA ASN A 49 -9.83 -39.23 -11.74
C ASN A 49 -11.28 -38.76 -11.66
N SER A 50 -11.54 -37.59 -11.05
CA SER A 50 -12.86 -36.97 -11.08
C SER A 50 -13.36 -36.74 -12.51
N SER A 51 -12.55 -36.09 -13.36
CA SER A 51 -12.88 -35.88 -14.78
C SER A 51 -13.15 -37.20 -15.52
N LYS A 52 -12.33 -38.23 -15.31
CA LYS A 52 -12.55 -39.57 -15.90
C LYS A 52 -13.85 -40.23 -15.45
N ILE A 53 -14.26 -40.05 -14.19
CA ILE A 53 -15.52 -40.58 -13.67
C ILE A 53 -16.70 -39.90 -14.39
N PHE A 54 -16.66 -38.58 -14.55
CA PHE A 54 -17.68 -37.86 -15.31
C PHE A 54 -17.67 -38.20 -16.80
N GLU A 55 -16.51 -38.45 -17.40
CA GLU A 55 -16.43 -38.96 -18.77
C GLU A 55 -17.06 -40.35 -18.89
N TYR A 56 -16.79 -41.25 -17.94
CA TYR A 56 -17.42 -42.58 -17.88
C TYR A 56 -18.94 -42.50 -17.71
N LEU A 57 -19.42 -41.59 -16.86
CA LEU A 57 -20.85 -41.33 -16.69
C LEU A 57 -21.49 -40.85 -17.99
N TYR A 58 -20.83 -39.96 -18.73
CA TYR A 58 -21.28 -39.57 -20.06
C TYR A 58 -21.32 -40.78 -21.02
N ASP A 59 -20.27 -41.60 -21.06
CA ASP A 59 -20.23 -42.74 -21.99
C ASP A 59 -21.33 -43.76 -21.71
N SER A 60 -21.70 -43.93 -20.45
CA SER A 60 -22.74 -44.86 -20.00
C SER A 60 -24.17 -44.34 -20.19
N THR A 61 -24.39 -43.04 -19.99
CA THR A 61 -25.74 -42.45 -19.96
C THR A 61 -26.08 -41.62 -21.19
N LYS A 62 -25.06 -41.17 -21.93
CA LYS A 62 -25.14 -40.16 -23.00
C LYS A 62 -25.70 -38.80 -22.54
N ASN A 63 -25.78 -38.54 -21.23
CA ASN A 63 -26.20 -37.25 -20.70
C ASN A 63 -25.09 -36.20 -20.87
N PRO A 64 -25.30 -35.15 -21.69
CA PRO A 64 -24.28 -34.15 -22.02
C PRO A 64 -23.73 -33.39 -20.81
N GLU A 65 -24.49 -33.25 -19.72
CA GLU A 65 -24.05 -32.55 -18.50
C GLU A 65 -22.82 -33.21 -17.88
N TYR A 66 -22.71 -34.54 -17.93
CA TYR A 66 -21.53 -35.23 -17.42
C TYR A 66 -20.28 -34.97 -18.28
N LEU A 67 -20.45 -34.87 -19.61
CA LEU A 67 -19.32 -34.51 -20.47
C LEU A 67 -18.88 -33.07 -20.22
N LYS A 68 -19.83 -32.15 -20.03
CA LYS A 68 -19.55 -30.76 -19.69
C LYS A 68 -18.78 -30.65 -18.37
N GLU A 69 -19.21 -31.38 -17.34
CA GLU A 69 -18.51 -31.40 -16.05
C GLU A 69 -17.12 -32.03 -16.17
N ALA A 70 -16.98 -33.13 -16.91
CA ALA A 70 -15.67 -33.76 -17.18
C ALA A 70 -14.69 -32.77 -17.84
N ILE A 71 -15.13 -32.03 -18.86
CA ILE A 71 -14.34 -31.00 -19.56
C ILE A 71 -13.99 -29.86 -18.61
N LYS A 72 -14.95 -29.37 -17.82
CA LYS A 72 -14.74 -28.28 -16.87
C LYS A 72 -13.66 -28.61 -15.85
N ILE A 73 -13.73 -29.79 -15.24
CA ILE A 73 -12.71 -30.26 -14.27
C ILE A 73 -11.37 -30.40 -14.97
N ALA A 74 -11.32 -31.09 -16.11
CA ALA A 74 -10.07 -31.28 -16.83
C ALA A 74 -9.43 -29.97 -17.28
N PHE A 75 -10.23 -28.98 -17.67
CA PHE A 75 -9.76 -27.65 -18.05
C PHE A 75 -9.18 -26.91 -16.84
N ALA A 76 -9.92 -26.86 -15.72
CA ALA A 76 -9.48 -26.19 -14.50
C ALA A 76 -8.15 -26.73 -13.96
N TYR A 77 -7.93 -28.03 -14.09
CA TYR A 77 -6.74 -28.72 -13.56
C TYR A 77 -5.70 -29.11 -14.63
N LYS A 78 -5.86 -28.62 -15.88
CA LYS A 78 -4.93 -28.89 -16.99
C LYS A 78 -4.61 -30.37 -17.17
N SER A 79 -5.66 -31.20 -17.16
CA SER A 79 -5.53 -32.65 -17.28
C SER A 79 -4.94 -33.05 -18.63
N LYS A 80 -4.13 -34.12 -18.66
CA LYS A 80 -3.43 -34.57 -19.88
C LYS A 80 -4.38 -34.97 -21.01
N ASN A 81 -5.57 -35.47 -20.70
CA ASN A 81 -6.60 -35.88 -21.66
C ASN A 81 -7.55 -34.74 -22.09
N LEU A 82 -7.27 -33.48 -21.71
CA LEU A 82 -8.15 -32.34 -22.00
C LEU A 82 -8.48 -32.21 -23.50
N GLY A 83 -7.49 -32.45 -24.38
CA GLY A 83 -7.71 -32.37 -25.81
C GLY A 83 -8.78 -33.34 -26.31
N ASP A 84 -8.69 -34.61 -25.93
CA ASP A 84 -9.60 -35.66 -26.39
C ASP A 84 -11.05 -35.41 -25.96
N ILE A 85 -11.25 -35.02 -24.70
CA ILE A 85 -12.58 -34.76 -24.15
C ILE A 85 -13.19 -33.45 -24.69
N VAL A 86 -12.38 -32.43 -24.95
CA VAL A 86 -12.85 -31.20 -25.61
C VAL A 86 -13.27 -31.52 -27.05
N GLU A 87 -12.51 -32.33 -27.77
CA GLU A 87 -12.89 -32.79 -29.11
C GLU A 87 -14.21 -33.57 -29.10
N LYS A 88 -14.39 -34.47 -28.12
CA LYS A 88 -15.65 -35.22 -27.89
C LYS A 88 -16.85 -34.30 -27.70
N GLY A 89 -16.66 -33.16 -27.02
CA GLY A 89 -17.68 -32.14 -26.80
C GLY A 89 -18.13 -31.43 -28.09
N LYS A 90 -17.37 -31.44 -29.19
CA LYS A 90 -17.66 -30.62 -30.39
C LYS A 90 -19.01 -30.90 -31.02
N VAL A 91 -19.47 -32.14 -30.97
CA VAL A 91 -20.76 -32.56 -31.55
C VAL A 91 -21.87 -32.47 -30.50
N VAL A 92 -21.58 -32.93 -29.29
CA VAL A 92 -22.53 -33.16 -28.20
C VAL A 92 -22.96 -31.84 -27.55
N LEU A 93 -22.01 -30.93 -27.35
CA LEU A 93 -22.17 -29.67 -26.63
C LEU A 93 -22.09 -28.46 -27.57
N LYS A 94 -22.33 -28.67 -28.87
CA LYS A 94 -22.07 -27.67 -29.94
C LYS A 94 -22.75 -26.31 -29.74
N ASP A 95 -23.87 -26.28 -29.00
CA ASP A 95 -24.69 -25.10 -28.72
C ASP A 95 -24.64 -24.69 -27.23
N ASP A 96 -23.81 -25.35 -26.39
CA ASP A 96 -23.65 -25.01 -24.97
C ASP A 96 -22.59 -23.91 -24.79
N ASP A 97 -23.02 -22.76 -24.27
CA ASP A 97 -22.17 -21.57 -24.15
C ASP A 97 -20.95 -21.77 -23.25
N ASP A 98 -21.07 -22.55 -22.17
CA ASP A 98 -19.97 -22.75 -21.23
C ASP A 98 -18.92 -23.68 -21.81
N TYR A 99 -19.35 -24.76 -22.48
CA TYR A 99 -18.46 -25.59 -23.29
C TYR A 99 -17.76 -24.79 -24.38
N LEU A 100 -18.49 -23.97 -25.15
CA LEU A 100 -17.88 -23.19 -26.22
C LEU A 100 -16.83 -22.20 -25.69
N ARG A 101 -17.07 -21.57 -24.53
CA ARG A 101 -16.07 -20.71 -23.87
C ARG A 101 -14.84 -21.49 -23.40
N MET A 102 -15.02 -22.67 -22.78
CA MET A 102 -13.91 -23.54 -22.38
C MET A 102 -13.10 -24.02 -23.59
N ARG A 103 -13.79 -24.39 -24.68
CA ARG A 103 -13.15 -24.75 -25.95
C ARG A 103 -12.38 -23.59 -26.55
N VAL A 104 -12.93 -22.37 -26.52
CA VAL A 104 -12.22 -21.16 -26.96
C VAL A 104 -10.96 -20.97 -26.13
N ALA A 105 -11.04 -21.04 -24.80
CA ALA A 105 -9.87 -20.92 -23.94
C ALA A 105 -8.82 -22.01 -24.25
N TYR A 106 -9.23 -23.27 -24.40
CA TYR A 106 -8.36 -24.36 -24.82
C TYR A 106 -7.67 -24.10 -26.17
N LEU A 107 -8.41 -23.61 -27.18
CA LEU A 107 -7.85 -23.28 -28.49
C LEU A 107 -6.81 -22.14 -28.39
N MET A 108 -7.06 -21.14 -27.54
CA MET A 108 -6.13 -20.05 -27.29
C MET A 108 -4.84 -20.55 -26.64
N GLU A 109 -4.92 -21.42 -25.63
CA GLU A 109 -3.74 -22.03 -24.98
C GLU A 109 -2.91 -22.89 -25.95
N ASN A 110 -3.57 -23.52 -26.94
CA ASN A 110 -2.93 -24.36 -27.94
C ASN A 110 -2.53 -23.58 -29.22
N SER A 111 -2.44 -22.25 -29.15
CA SER A 111 -2.02 -21.40 -30.28
C SER A 111 -2.87 -21.58 -31.54
N LYS A 112 -4.18 -21.79 -31.37
CA LYS A 112 -5.19 -21.87 -32.46
C LYS A 112 -6.21 -20.72 -32.38
N PRO A 113 -5.77 -19.44 -32.39
CA PRO A 113 -6.67 -18.30 -32.22
C PRO A 113 -7.65 -18.10 -33.38
N ASP A 114 -7.33 -18.54 -34.60
CA ASP A 114 -8.24 -18.44 -35.75
C ASP A 114 -9.51 -19.29 -35.57
N GLU A 115 -9.37 -20.51 -35.05
CA GLU A 115 -10.51 -21.37 -34.73
C GLU A 115 -11.36 -20.76 -33.60
N ALA A 116 -10.70 -20.22 -32.57
CA ALA A 116 -11.37 -19.53 -31.47
C ALA A 116 -12.17 -18.31 -31.98
N LEU A 117 -11.63 -17.55 -32.93
CA LEU A 117 -12.29 -16.39 -33.53
C LEU A 117 -13.59 -16.80 -34.23
N LEU A 118 -13.59 -17.90 -34.98
CA LEU A 118 -14.78 -18.41 -35.67
C LEU A 118 -15.89 -18.78 -34.67
N ILE A 119 -15.54 -19.43 -33.56
CA ILE A 119 -16.49 -19.78 -32.50
C ILE A 119 -17.04 -18.50 -31.87
N MET A 120 -16.17 -17.58 -31.44
CA MET A 120 -16.59 -16.35 -30.77
C MET A 120 -17.45 -15.46 -31.65
N LYS A 121 -17.16 -15.35 -32.95
CA LYS A 121 -18.01 -14.61 -33.92
C LYS A 121 -19.42 -15.20 -34.03
N LYS A 122 -19.58 -16.52 -33.91
CA LYS A 122 -20.91 -17.16 -33.86
C LYS A 122 -21.59 -16.91 -32.52
N MET A 123 -20.86 -17.06 -31.41
CA MET A 123 -21.39 -16.87 -30.06
C MET A 123 -21.92 -15.46 -29.83
N VAL A 124 -21.21 -14.40 -30.24
CA VAL A 124 -21.70 -13.02 -30.05
C VAL A 124 -22.92 -12.69 -30.91
N LYS A 125 -23.16 -13.42 -32.01
CA LYS A 125 -24.37 -13.27 -32.83
C LYS A 125 -25.57 -13.99 -32.21
N ALA A 126 -25.35 -15.18 -31.66
CA ALA A 126 -26.40 -15.99 -31.04
C ALA A 126 -26.78 -15.48 -29.65
N ASN A 127 -25.80 -15.15 -28.82
CA ASN A 127 -25.98 -14.66 -27.46
C ASN A 127 -25.08 -13.44 -27.18
N PRO A 128 -25.54 -12.22 -27.51
CA PRO A 128 -24.81 -11.00 -27.20
C PRO A 128 -24.73 -10.76 -25.69
N SER A 129 -23.54 -10.85 -25.11
CA SER A 129 -23.29 -10.57 -23.69
C SER A 129 -21.95 -9.90 -23.48
N ALA A 130 -21.79 -9.17 -22.37
CA ALA A 130 -20.52 -8.53 -22.03
C ALA A 130 -19.36 -9.54 -22.01
N LYS A 131 -19.58 -10.70 -21.38
CA LYS A 131 -18.61 -11.81 -21.33
C LYS A 131 -18.21 -12.29 -22.73
N ASN A 132 -19.16 -12.51 -23.63
CA ASN A 132 -18.86 -13.01 -24.98
C ASN A 132 -18.10 -11.95 -25.82
N TYR A 133 -18.49 -10.67 -25.72
CA TYR A 133 -17.75 -9.59 -26.39
C TYR A 133 -16.35 -9.38 -25.82
N SER A 134 -16.19 -9.52 -24.50
CA SER A 134 -14.89 -9.42 -23.83
C SER A 134 -13.94 -10.53 -24.30
N ILE A 135 -14.41 -11.79 -24.34
CA ILE A 135 -13.62 -12.91 -24.87
C ILE A 135 -13.31 -12.72 -26.35
N LEU A 136 -14.27 -12.26 -27.17
CA LEU A 136 -14.02 -11.98 -28.59
C LEU A 136 -12.93 -10.92 -28.77
N GLY A 137 -12.95 -9.85 -27.97
CA GLY A 137 -11.93 -8.81 -27.98
C GLY A 137 -10.53 -9.35 -27.65
N VAL A 138 -10.43 -10.24 -26.65
CA VAL A 138 -9.16 -10.91 -26.30
C VAL A 138 -8.62 -11.75 -27.47
N VAL A 139 -9.48 -12.53 -28.11
CA VAL A 139 -9.08 -13.34 -29.28
C VAL A 139 -8.61 -12.45 -30.44
N GLN A 140 -9.31 -11.34 -30.70
CA GLN A 140 -8.94 -10.38 -31.74
C GLN A 140 -7.63 -9.65 -31.46
N ASP A 141 -7.37 -9.27 -30.21
CA ASP A 141 -6.12 -8.61 -29.80
C ASP A 141 -4.91 -9.56 -29.98
N ILE A 142 -5.06 -10.83 -29.62
CA ILE A 142 -4.03 -11.86 -29.85
C ILE A 142 -3.74 -12.06 -31.35
N LEU A 143 -4.76 -11.93 -32.19
CA LEU A 143 -4.62 -11.94 -33.66
C LEU A 143 -4.14 -10.60 -34.24
N ASN A 144 -3.74 -9.62 -33.39
CA ASN A 144 -3.37 -8.26 -33.76
C ASN A 144 -4.44 -7.50 -34.58
N SER A 145 -5.69 -7.93 -34.50
CA SER A 145 -6.86 -7.23 -35.07
C SER A 145 -7.33 -6.14 -34.10
N ASN A 146 -6.44 -5.20 -33.80
CA ASN A 146 -6.60 -4.24 -32.69
C ASN A 146 -7.85 -3.36 -32.83
N LYS A 147 -8.23 -2.98 -34.06
CA LYS A 147 -9.41 -2.13 -34.28
C LYS A 147 -10.69 -2.86 -33.93
N GLU A 148 -10.79 -4.11 -34.38
CA GLU A 148 -11.92 -4.99 -34.10
C GLU A 148 -11.97 -5.36 -32.62
N ALA A 149 -10.82 -5.62 -31.99
CA ALA A 149 -10.71 -5.86 -30.56
C ALA A 149 -11.25 -4.68 -29.75
N LEU A 150 -10.88 -3.44 -30.12
CA LEU A 150 -11.38 -2.23 -29.47
C LEU A 150 -12.90 -2.11 -29.59
N VAL A 151 -13.48 -2.41 -30.76
CA VAL A 151 -14.94 -2.42 -30.95
C VAL A 151 -15.60 -3.45 -30.04
N SER A 152 -15.04 -4.65 -29.94
CA SER A 152 -15.54 -5.71 -29.06
C SER A 152 -15.47 -5.31 -27.58
N PHE A 153 -14.34 -4.75 -27.11
CA PHE A 153 -14.22 -4.29 -25.72
C PHE A 153 -15.16 -3.13 -25.40
N LYS A 154 -15.30 -2.16 -26.31
CA LYS A 154 -16.30 -1.08 -26.17
C LYS A 154 -17.72 -1.65 -26.05
N LYS A 155 -18.05 -2.68 -26.85
CA LYS A 155 -19.35 -3.33 -26.77
C LYS A 155 -19.53 -4.05 -25.43
N ALA A 156 -18.52 -4.77 -24.94
CA ALA A 156 -18.54 -5.41 -23.63
C ALA A 156 -18.79 -4.41 -22.50
N TYR A 157 -18.03 -3.31 -22.48
CA TYR A 157 -18.18 -2.22 -21.50
C TYR A 157 -19.54 -1.51 -21.59
N SER A 158 -20.10 -1.34 -22.79
CA SER A 158 -21.43 -0.75 -22.95
C SER A 158 -22.57 -1.60 -22.39
N ILE A 159 -22.41 -2.92 -22.36
CA ILE A 159 -23.38 -3.86 -21.80
C ILE A 159 -23.19 -3.94 -20.28
N GLU A 160 -21.95 -4.02 -19.81
CA GLU A 160 -21.64 -4.15 -18.39
C GLU A 160 -20.45 -3.24 -18.01
N GLN A 161 -20.77 -2.13 -17.36
CA GLN A 161 -19.81 -1.15 -16.87
C GLN A 161 -19.18 -1.62 -15.54
N ASN A 162 -18.18 -2.47 -15.65
CA ASN A 162 -17.36 -2.95 -14.55
C ASN A 162 -15.87 -2.67 -14.81
N ASP A 163 -15.04 -2.87 -13.77
CA ASP A 163 -13.61 -2.59 -13.83
C ASP A 163 -12.91 -3.40 -14.92
N GLU A 164 -13.24 -4.69 -15.05
CA GLU A 164 -12.56 -5.59 -15.98
C GLU A 164 -12.77 -5.14 -17.43
N ASN A 165 -14.02 -4.87 -17.84
CA ASN A 165 -14.34 -4.46 -19.20
C ASN A 165 -13.76 -3.07 -19.53
N LEU A 166 -13.79 -2.14 -18.58
CA LEU A 166 -13.15 -0.84 -18.72
C LEU A 166 -11.64 -1.00 -18.93
N LEU A 167 -10.97 -1.75 -18.06
CA LEU A 167 -9.52 -1.88 -18.07
C LEU A 167 -9.02 -2.60 -19.32
N ARG A 168 -9.75 -3.60 -19.85
CA ARG A 168 -9.40 -4.22 -21.15
C ARG A 168 -9.46 -3.23 -22.31
N MET A 169 -10.51 -2.39 -22.35
CA MET A 169 -10.64 -1.35 -23.36
C MET A 169 -9.51 -0.30 -23.23
N VAL A 170 -9.26 0.16 -22.01
CA VAL A 170 -8.25 1.18 -21.68
C VAL A 170 -6.85 0.68 -21.97
N ASP A 171 -6.53 -0.57 -21.64
CA ASP A 171 -5.23 -1.18 -21.92
C ASP A 171 -4.91 -1.14 -23.42
N LEU A 172 -5.89 -1.53 -24.26
CA LEU A 172 -5.74 -1.50 -25.70
C LEU A 172 -5.53 -0.07 -26.22
N LEU A 173 -6.31 0.90 -25.72
CA LEU A 173 -6.18 2.32 -26.06
C LEU A 173 -4.78 2.86 -25.73
N LEU A 174 -4.23 2.50 -24.57
CA LEU A 174 -2.91 2.96 -24.12
C LEU A 174 -1.78 2.28 -24.89
N ASN A 175 -1.81 0.95 -24.98
CA ASN A 175 -0.65 0.15 -25.40
C ASN A 175 -0.59 -0.08 -26.92
N LYS A 176 -1.73 -0.17 -27.61
CA LYS A 176 -1.78 -0.42 -29.06
C LYS A 176 -2.03 0.84 -29.88
N PHE A 177 -2.82 1.77 -29.35
CA PHE A 177 -3.22 2.99 -30.07
C PHE A 177 -2.50 4.25 -29.61
N GLY A 178 -1.83 4.23 -28.45
CA GLY A 178 -1.23 5.44 -27.86
C GLY A 178 -2.26 6.54 -27.55
N ASN A 179 -3.55 6.20 -27.48
CA ASN A 179 -4.64 7.16 -27.32
C ASN A 179 -4.88 7.43 -25.83
N VAL A 180 -3.89 8.09 -25.21
CA VAL A 180 -3.90 8.44 -23.78
C VAL A 180 -5.09 9.33 -23.43
N LYS A 181 -5.51 10.22 -24.34
CA LYS A 181 -6.62 11.15 -24.11
C LYS A 181 -7.96 10.43 -23.93
N GLU A 182 -8.29 9.51 -24.84
CA GLU A 182 -9.53 8.73 -24.75
C GLU A 182 -9.51 7.82 -23.52
N ALA A 183 -8.42 7.09 -23.29
CA ALA A 183 -8.25 6.24 -22.12
C ALA A 183 -8.47 7.00 -20.80
N THR A 184 -7.87 8.19 -20.67
CA THR A 184 -8.04 9.03 -19.48
C THR A 184 -9.49 9.48 -19.31
N THR A 185 -10.16 9.87 -20.40
CA THR A 185 -11.55 10.33 -20.37
C THR A 185 -12.51 9.23 -19.93
N GLU A 186 -12.31 8.00 -20.41
CA GLU A 186 -13.10 6.83 -20.02
C GLU A 186 -12.91 6.48 -18.54
N LEU A 187 -11.65 6.44 -18.08
CA LEU A 187 -11.33 6.19 -16.68
C LEU A 187 -11.89 7.28 -15.73
N GLU A 188 -11.75 8.56 -16.08
CA GLU A 188 -12.28 9.67 -15.29
C GLU A 188 -13.81 9.64 -15.24
N THR A 189 -14.46 9.30 -16.36
CA THR A 189 -15.92 9.17 -16.42
C THR A 189 -16.40 8.01 -15.57
N TYR A 190 -15.73 6.85 -15.65
CA TYR A 190 -16.04 5.72 -14.79
C TYR A 190 -15.85 6.07 -13.31
N LYS A 191 -14.72 6.69 -12.95
CA LYS A 191 -14.43 7.17 -11.58
C LYS A 191 -15.54 8.07 -11.04
N ARG A 192 -16.07 8.97 -11.86
CA ARG A 192 -17.15 9.90 -11.48
C ARG A 192 -18.50 9.19 -11.30
N LEU A 193 -18.80 8.17 -12.10
CA LEU A 193 -20.09 7.48 -12.08
C LEU A 193 -20.17 6.35 -11.05
N LYS A 194 -19.07 5.62 -10.85
CA LYS A 194 -19.01 4.39 -10.05
C LYS A 194 -18.11 4.51 -8.82
N GLY A 195 -17.39 5.61 -8.68
CA GLY A 195 -16.31 5.73 -7.70
C GLY A 195 -15.01 5.14 -8.23
N CYS A 196 -13.97 5.22 -7.42
CA CYS A 196 -12.65 4.75 -7.81
C CYS A 196 -12.32 3.42 -7.12
N SER A 197 -12.35 2.33 -7.87
CA SER A 197 -11.71 1.10 -7.41
C SER A 197 -10.19 1.27 -7.45
N VAL A 198 -9.47 0.50 -6.62
CA VAL A 198 -8.00 0.57 -6.54
C VAL A 198 -7.35 0.31 -7.91
N LEU A 199 -7.86 -0.67 -8.67
CA LEU A 199 -7.35 -1.01 -10.00
C LEU A 199 -7.47 0.17 -10.97
N VAL A 200 -8.67 0.75 -11.09
CA VAL A 200 -8.94 1.89 -11.99
C VAL A 200 -8.15 3.13 -11.57
N CYS A 201 -8.10 3.41 -10.27
CA CYS A 201 -7.38 4.56 -9.74
C CYS A 201 -5.86 4.44 -9.90
N ASN A 202 -5.31 3.22 -9.83
CA ASN A 202 -3.88 3.00 -10.08
C ASN A 202 -3.53 3.27 -11.55
N VAL A 203 -4.35 2.81 -12.51
CA VAL A 203 -4.14 3.12 -13.94
C VAL A 203 -4.24 4.64 -14.20
N LEU A 204 -5.23 5.33 -13.61
CA LEU A 204 -5.31 6.79 -13.67
C LEU A 204 -4.06 7.46 -13.08
N SER A 205 -3.60 6.98 -11.92
CA SER A 205 -2.41 7.51 -11.26
C SER A 205 -1.17 7.35 -12.13
N ASP A 206 -0.99 6.20 -12.79
CA ASP A 206 0.14 5.97 -13.70
C ASP A 206 0.10 6.90 -14.91
N ILE A 207 -1.10 7.22 -15.44
CA ILE A 207 -1.27 8.19 -16.52
C ILE A 207 -0.89 9.59 -16.02
N TYR A 208 -1.42 10.03 -14.88
CA TYR A 208 -1.13 11.34 -14.33
C TYR A 208 0.34 11.51 -13.97
N LYS A 209 0.98 10.47 -13.44
CA LYS A 209 2.42 10.45 -13.15
C LYS A 209 3.25 10.60 -14.41
N ARG A 210 2.96 9.83 -15.46
CA ARG A 210 3.66 9.90 -16.76
C ARG A 210 3.50 11.26 -17.45
N ASN A 211 2.33 11.87 -17.32
CA ASN A 211 2.04 13.19 -17.90
C ASN A 211 2.40 14.36 -16.98
N HIS A 212 3.08 14.11 -15.85
CA HIS A 212 3.42 15.11 -14.83
C HIS A 212 2.22 15.92 -14.29
N ASN A 213 1.01 15.37 -14.36
CA ASN A 213 -0.20 15.96 -13.78
C ASN A 213 -0.28 15.64 -12.29
N TYR A 214 0.68 16.16 -11.52
CA TYR A 214 0.78 15.93 -10.08
C TYR A 214 -0.46 16.37 -9.28
N PRO A 215 -1.17 17.47 -9.62
CA PRO A 215 -2.42 17.81 -8.92
C PRO A 215 -3.46 16.70 -8.97
N MET A 216 -3.67 16.10 -10.15
CA MET A 216 -4.62 15.00 -10.30
C MET A 216 -4.10 13.69 -9.71
N LEU A 217 -2.79 13.45 -9.78
CA LEU A 217 -2.14 12.30 -9.12
C LEU A 217 -2.39 12.33 -7.61
N ILE A 218 -2.08 13.45 -6.95
CA ILE A 218 -2.25 13.61 -5.50
C ILE A 218 -3.71 13.42 -5.09
N LYS A 219 -4.64 14.04 -5.83
CA LYS A 219 -6.08 13.86 -5.57
C LYS A 219 -6.48 12.38 -5.69
N THR A 220 -5.93 11.67 -6.67
CA THR A 220 -6.22 10.26 -6.90
C THR A 220 -5.64 9.38 -5.79
N TYR A 221 -4.40 9.60 -5.37
CA TYR A 221 -3.82 8.93 -4.20
C TYR A 221 -4.61 9.20 -2.93
N GLU A 222 -5.08 10.42 -2.71
CA GLU A 222 -5.92 10.77 -1.57
C GLU A 222 -7.27 10.03 -1.62
N ASP A 223 -7.88 9.89 -2.80
CA ASP A 223 -9.11 9.13 -3.00
C ASP A 223 -8.90 7.63 -2.72
N ILE A 224 -7.76 7.06 -3.15
CA ILE A 224 -7.40 5.65 -2.85
C ILE A 224 -7.19 5.46 -1.35
N TYR A 225 -6.44 6.36 -0.69
CA TYR A 225 -6.26 6.29 0.76
C TYR A 225 -7.60 6.35 1.51
N LYS A 226 -8.53 7.21 1.08
CA LYS A 226 -9.84 7.32 1.74
C LYS A 226 -10.61 6.00 1.71
N SER A 227 -10.57 5.26 0.60
CA SER A 227 -11.30 4.01 0.42
C SER A 227 -10.58 2.79 1.01
N THR A 228 -9.25 2.75 0.96
CA THR A 228 -8.45 1.58 1.37
C THR A 228 -7.86 1.69 2.77
N LYS A 229 -7.64 2.93 3.25
CA LYS A 229 -6.79 3.24 4.41
C LYS A 229 -5.34 2.78 4.28
N ASP A 230 -4.88 2.49 3.06
CA ASP A 230 -3.49 2.15 2.80
C ASP A 230 -2.61 3.41 2.86
N THR A 231 -1.80 3.50 3.92
CA THR A 231 -0.98 4.68 4.22
C THR A 231 0.13 4.91 3.21
N GLN A 232 0.51 3.92 2.38
CA GLN A 232 1.50 4.09 1.33
C GLN A 232 1.15 5.26 0.40
N TYR A 233 -0.13 5.48 0.13
CA TYR A 233 -0.57 6.60 -0.71
C TYR A 233 -0.38 7.96 -0.03
N LEU A 234 -0.49 8.06 1.29
CA LEU A 234 -0.13 9.27 2.02
C LEU A 234 1.38 9.50 1.99
N ASP A 235 2.18 8.45 2.18
CA ASP A 235 3.64 8.54 2.13
C ASP A 235 4.13 9.05 0.77
N GLU A 236 3.54 8.58 -0.34
CA GLU A 236 3.87 9.07 -1.68
C GLU A 236 3.50 10.56 -1.87
N ILE A 237 2.37 11.02 -1.33
CA ILE A 237 2.00 12.44 -1.37
C ILE A 237 2.97 13.28 -0.52
N ILE A 238 3.31 12.83 0.70
CA ILE A 238 4.26 13.49 1.60
C ILE A 238 5.62 13.62 0.94
N LYS A 239 6.13 12.51 0.39
CA LYS A 239 7.40 12.49 -0.34
C LYS A 239 7.39 13.48 -1.50
N PHE A 240 6.30 13.54 -2.26
CA PHE A 240 6.15 14.52 -3.33
C PHE A 240 6.24 15.96 -2.81
N TYR A 241 5.53 16.29 -1.72
CA TYR A 241 5.59 17.63 -1.13
C TYR A 241 6.95 17.97 -0.55
N LEU A 242 7.62 17.05 0.15
CA LEU A 242 8.94 17.27 0.74
C LEU A 242 10.02 17.51 -0.33
N ILE A 243 10.02 16.75 -1.43
CA ILE A 243 10.97 16.96 -2.55
C ILE A 243 10.80 18.36 -3.15
N ASN A 244 9.55 18.85 -3.23
CA ASN A 244 9.24 20.20 -3.71
C ASN A 244 9.36 21.29 -2.62
N LYS A 245 9.83 20.93 -1.41
CA LYS A 245 9.94 21.81 -0.25
C LYS A 245 8.61 22.48 0.15
N ASP A 246 7.48 21.83 -0.15
CA ASP A 246 6.14 22.30 0.18
C ASP A 246 5.72 21.82 1.59
N PHE A 247 6.41 22.36 2.60
CA PHE A 247 6.18 22.01 4.00
C PHE A 247 4.76 22.35 4.47
N ASN A 248 4.13 23.39 3.90
CA ASN A 248 2.76 23.76 4.25
C ASN A 248 1.75 22.72 3.78
N LYS A 249 1.84 22.23 2.54
CA LYS A 249 0.96 21.15 2.09
C LYS A 249 1.21 19.84 2.83
N THR A 250 2.47 19.54 3.15
CA THR A 250 2.83 18.39 4.01
C THR A 250 2.14 18.50 5.36
N LYS A 251 2.32 19.63 6.06
CA LYS A 251 1.68 19.93 7.35
C LYS A 251 0.16 19.75 7.29
N ASN A 252 -0.50 20.38 6.33
CA ASN A 252 -1.96 20.32 6.17
C ASN A 252 -2.44 18.87 5.96
N LEU A 253 -1.69 18.05 5.22
CA LEU A 253 -2.03 16.65 4.99
C LEU A 253 -1.89 15.81 6.27
N LEU A 254 -0.77 15.98 7.00
CA LEU A 254 -0.52 15.31 8.27
C LEU A 254 -1.59 15.67 9.32
N GLU A 255 -1.93 16.96 9.44
CA GLU A 255 -3.00 17.44 10.31
C GLU A 255 -4.37 16.87 9.92
N LYS A 256 -4.70 16.88 8.62
CA LYS A 256 -5.99 16.40 8.11
C LYS A 256 -6.24 14.92 8.41
N TYR A 257 -5.19 14.11 8.37
CA TYR A 257 -5.29 12.66 8.51
C TYR A 257 -4.76 12.10 9.83
N ASP A 258 -4.32 12.95 10.76
CA ASP A 258 -3.63 12.57 12.00
C ASP A 258 -2.55 11.51 11.74
N TYR A 259 -1.75 11.75 10.69
CA TYR A 259 -0.77 10.79 10.17
C TYR A 259 0.65 11.30 10.36
N ASN A 260 1.59 10.39 10.62
CA ASN A 260 3.01 10.69 10.88
C ASN A 260 3.23 11.92 11.78
N ASN A 261 2.71 11.82 13.00
CA ASN A 261 2.71 12.90 13.98
C ASN A 261 4.11 13.36 14.41
N LYS A 262 5.14 12.52 14.26
CA LYS A 262 6.54 12.92 14.52
C LYS A 262 7.02 13.94 13.48
N LEU A 263 6.81 13.65 12.20
CA LEU A 263 7.11 14.61 11.13
C LEU A 263 6.29 15.91 11.28
N LEU A 264 5.04 15.81 11.75
CA LEU A 264 4.22 17.00 12.02
C LEU A 264 4.83 17.88 13.12
N LEU A 265 5.32 17.28 14.20
CA LEU A 265 6.02 17.99 15.28
C LEU A 265 7.31 18.66 14.78
N GLU A 266 8.09 17.97 13.96
CA GLU A 266 9.29 18.53 13.32
C GLU A 266 8.95 19.76 12.47
N ILE A 267 7.88 19.68 11.65
CA ILE A 267 7.44 20.80 10.82
C ILE A 267 6.92 21.96 11.67
N TYR A 268 6.21 21.71 12.77
CA TYR A 268 5.83 22.77 13.70
C TYR A 268 7.04 23.46 14.32
N GLY A 269 8.05 22.69 14.74
CA GLY A 269 9.31 23.22 15.24
C GLY A 269 10.02 24.10 14.21
N PHE A 270 10.16 23.60 12.98
CA PHE A 270 10.79 24.32 11.87
C PHE A 270 10.07 25.65 11.56
N ASN A 271 8.73 25.64 11.56
CA ASN A 271 7.91 26.85 11.34
C ASN A 271 7.79 27.74 12.58
N LYS A 272 8.41 27.37 13.72
CA LYS A 272 8.27 28.05 15.01
C LYS A 272 6.81 28.13 15.51
N GLU A 273 5.97 27.18 15.10
CA GLU A 273 4.57 27.03 15.57
C GLU A 273 4.54 26.31 16.92
N PHE A 274 5.32 26.80 17.90
CA PHE A 274 5.57 26.09 19.16
C PHE A 274 4.30 25.81 19.98
N ASP A 275 3.32 26.70 19.97
CA ASP A 275 2.04 26.47 20.65
C ASP A 275 1.32 25.21 20.14
N LYS A 276 1.34 24.99 18.81
CA LYS A 276 0.77 23.79 18.21
C LYS A 276 1.62 22.55 18.51
N ALA A 277 2.94 22.70 18.45
CA ALA A 277 3.89 21.63 18.73
C ALA A 277 3.74 21.10 20.16
N ILE A 278 3.71 22.00 21.15
CA ILE A 278 3.50 21.69 22.58
C ILE A 278 2.16 20.98 22.76
N LYS A 279 1.07 21.56 22.23
CA LYS A 279 -0.27 20.96 22.35
C LYS A 279 -0.32 19.56 21.75
N LYS A 280 0.26 19.35 20.57
CA LYS A 280 0.24 18.06 19.89
C LYS A 280 1.12 17.04 20.60
N ALA A 281 2.30 17.44 21.10
CA ALA A 281 3.17 16.59 21.89
C ALA A 281 2.50 16.15 23.21
N ASP A 282 1.85 17.06 23.93
CA ASP A 282 1.07 16.75 25.14
C ASP A 282 -0.09 15.80 24.84
N GLU A 283 -0.85 16.01 23.76
CA GLU A 283 -1.91 15.11 23.31
C GLU A 283 -1.38 13.70 23.04
N LEU A 284 -0.26 13.58 22.31
CA LEU A 284 0.36 12.31 21.98
C LEU A 284 0.88 11.60 23.22
N TYR A 285 1.55 12.32 24.12
CA TYR A 285 2.02 11.78 25.38
C TYR A 285 0.85 11.25 26.23
N LYS A 286 -0.23 12.01 26.36
CA LYS A 286 -1.43 11.57 27.10
C LYS A 286 -2.07 10.33 26.50
N LYS A 287 -2.02 10.17 25.18
CA LYS A 287 -2.61 9.04 24.46
C LYS A 287 -1.76 7.78 24.54
N SER A 288 -0.43 7.90 24.40
CA SER A 288 0.47 6.74 24.28
C SER A 288 1.27 6.43 25.56
N GLY A 289 1.48 7.42 26.43
CA GLY A 289 2.46 7.35 27.52
C GLY A 289 3.92 7.39 27.06
N ASP A 290 4.16 7.62 25.76
CA ASP A 290 5.50 7.61 25.17
C ASP A 290 6.32 8.82 25.63
N MET A 291 7.40 8.53 26.35
CA MET A 291 8.27 9.54 26.97
C MET A 291 8.93 10.45 25.93
N GLU A 292 9.06 10.03 24.67
CA GLU A 292 9.61 10.86 23.59
C GLU A 292 8.78 12.12 23.42
N PHE A 293 7.45 12.02 23.46
CA PHE A 293 6.58 13.18 23.32
C PHE A 293 6.65 14.12 24.53
N LEU A 294 6.87 13.59 25.73
CA LEU A 294 7.11 14.42 26.92
C LEU A 294 8.41 15.22 26.82
N ALA A 295 9.46 14.61 26.27
CA ALA A 295 10.73 15.28 26.01
C ALA A 295 10.60 16.34 24.90
N ILE A 296 9.88 16.03 23.82
CA ILE A 296 9.62 16.98 22.73
C ILE A 296 8.76 18.16 23.22
N GLU A 297 7.77 17.92 24.08
CA GLU A 297 7.00 18.98 24.72
C GLU A 297 7.91 19.92 25.54
N ALA A 298 8.81 19.35 26.35
CA ALA A 298 9.78 20.11 27.14
C ALA A 298 10.72 20.95 26.27
N MET A 299 11.19 20.38 25.16
CA MET A 299 12.00 21.07 24.15
C MET A 299 11.26 22.27 23.58
N PHE A 300 10.02 22.08 23.09
CA PHE A 300 9.26 23.20 22.51
C PHE A 300 8.81 24.24 23.53
N LEU A 301 8.59 23.85 24.79
CA LEU A 301 8.36 24.79 25.88
C LEU A 301 9.58 25.70 26.09
N TYR A 302 10.79 25.19 25.98
CA TYR A 302 12.00 26.00 26.05
C TYR A 302 12.10 26.95 24.86
N GLU A 303 12.01 26.42 23.63
CA GLU A 303 12.08 27.21 22.40
C GLU A 303 11.06 28.36 22.35
N LYS A 304 9.85 28.13 22.86
CA LYS A 304 8.80 29.15 22.92
C LYS A 304 9.18 30.35 23.81
N ASN A 305 9.83 30.10 24.94
CA ASN A 305 10.07 31.12 25.97
C ASN A 305 11.44 31.82 25.80
N GLY A 306 12.41 31.18 25.13
CA GLY A 306 13.71 31.76 24.82
C GLY A 306 14.45 32.28 26.06
N ALA A 307 15.26 33.34 25.88
CA ALA A 307 16.15 33.89 26.92
C ALA A 307 15.43 34.53 28.13
N ASN A 308 14.14 34.85 28.04
CA ASN A 308 13.35 35.44 29.13
C ASN A 308 12.56 34.38 29.91
N LEU A 309 13.23 33.28 30.24
CA LEU A 309 12.61 32.11 30.86
C LEU A 309 12.36 32.33 32.36
N ASP A 310 11.10 32.21 32.79
CA ASP A 310 10.76 32.21 34.21
C ASP A 310 11.34 30.97 34.92
N LYS A 311 11.86 31.15 36.15
CA LYS A 311 12.49 30.07 36.92
C LYS A 311 11.56 28.88 37.16
N LYS A 312 10.26 29.10 37.30
CA LYS A 312 9.27 28.03 37.47
C LYS A 312 9.09 27.24 36.18
N ILE A 313 9.07 27.93 35.03
CA ILE A 313 8.99 27.30 33.71
C ILE A 313 10.24 26.46 33.45
N LEU A 314 11.44 26.99 33.71
CA LEU A 314 12.69 26.23 33.58
C LEU A 314 12.68 24.97 34.44
N LYS A 315 12.25 25.08 35.71
CA LYS A 315 12.13 23.92 36.60
C LYS A 315 11.17 22.86 36.07
N ASP A 316 10.04 23.27 35.49
CA ASP A 316 9.07 22.36 34.88
C ASP A 316 9.63 21.65 33.64
N ILE A 317 10.32 22.37 32.75
CA ILE A 317 11.00 21.81 31.57
C ILE A 317 12.01 20.75 32.00
N LEU A 318 12.87 21.06 32.98
CA LEU A 318 13.88 20.14 33.46
C LEU A 318 13.26 18.90 34.13
N ASN A 319 12.18 19.07 34.91
CA ASN A 319 11.47 17.93 35.49
C ASN A 319 10.90 17.00 34.41
N LYS A 320 10.40 17.56 33.29
CA LYS A 320 9.93 16.75 32.16
C LYS A 320 11.08 15.95 31.52
N PHE A 321 12.24 16.58 31.30
CA PHE A 321 13.43 15.89 30.80
C PHE A 321 13.96 14.82 31.76
N GLU A 322 14.06 15.12 33.06
CA GLU A 322 14.48 14.15 34.09
C GLU A 322 13.58 12.91 34.11
N LYS A 323 12.27 13.11 33.88
CA LYS A 323 11.30 12.01 33.82
C LYS A 323 11.42 11.20 32.52
N SER A 324 11.68 11.86 31.38
CA SER A 324 11.65 11.22 30.06
C SER A 324 12.97 10.57 29.67
N MET A 325 14.10 11.23 29.89
CA MET A 325 15.43 10.85 29.39
C MET A 325 15.95 9.47 29.85
N PRO A 326 15.67 8.97 31.07
CA PRO A 326 16.14 7.64 31.46
C PRO A 326 15.67 6.50 30.55
N ASN A 327 14.57 6.70 29.81
CA ASN A 327 13.96 5.70 28.94
C ASN A 327 14.18 5.99 27.44
N LEU A 328 14.97 7.00 27.10
CA LEU A 328 15.15 7.47 25.73
C LEU A 328 16.61 7.37 25.30
N ASP A 329 16.81 7.01 24.04
CA ASP A 329 18.13 6.90 23.43
C ASP A 329 18.21 7.72 22.13
N ILE A 330 17.73 8.97 22.17
CA ILE A 330 17.63 9.86 21.02
C ILE A 330 18.68 10.96 21.13
N ALA A 331 19.66 10.97 20.21
CA ALA A 331 20.84 11.83 20.30
C ALA A 331 20.48 13.33 20.39
N MET A 332 19.52 13.77 19.57
CA MET A 332 19.03 15.15 19.58
C MET A 332 18.49 15.56 20.96
N LEU A 333 17.66 14.73 21.60
CA LEU A 333 17.07 15.04 22.91
C LEU A 333 18.11 14.97 24.03
N GLU A 334 19.07 14.04 23.94
CA GLU A 334 20.20 13.95 24.88
C GLU A 334 21.07 15.21 24.81
N ASN A 335 21.42 15.65 23.60
CA ASN A 335 22.16 16.88 23.41
C ASN A 335 21.37 18.07 23.94
N TYR A 336 20.10 18.17 23.58
CA TYR A 336 19.26 19.30 23.96
C TYR A 336 19.14 19.42 25.48
N TYR A 337 18.84 18.32 26.16
CA TYR A 337 18.77 18.31 27.62
C TYR A 337 20.13 18.60 28.26
N GLY A 338 21.21 18.03 27.72
CA GLY A 338 22.56 18.30 28.20
C GLY A 338 22.96 19.77 28.05
N TYR A 339 22.62 20.38 26.92
CA TYR A 339 22.81 21.80 26.65
C TYR A 339 22.04 22.67 27.65
N LEU A 340 20.77 22.37 27.96
CA LEU A 340 19.99 23.11 28.96
C LEU A 340 20.66 23.09 30.35
N LEU A 341 21.22 21.95 30.76
CA LEU A 341 21.93 21.85 32.04
C LEU A 341 23.21 22.66 32.07
N ILE A 342 23.90 22.76 30.92
CA ILE A 342 25.15 23.51 30.76
C ILE A 342 24.87 25.01 30.73
N ASP A 343 23.95 25.45 29.88
CA ASP A 343 23.73 26.84 29.57
C ASP A 343 23.21 27.62 30.79
N HIS A 344 22.28 26.99 31.52
CA HIS A 344 21.71 27.52 32.78
C HIS A 344 22.56 27.20 34.02
N GLU A 345 23.75 26.62 33.85
CA GLU A 345 24.71 26.30 34.93
C GLU A 345 24.10 25.46 36.08
N ILE A 346 23.22 24.50 35.75
CA ILE A 346 22.48 23.69 36.72
C ILE A 346 23.28 22.47 37.15
N ASP A 347 23.69 21.65 36.19
CA ASP A 347 24.62 20.53 36.39
C ASP A 347 25.44 20.33 35.13
N VAL A 348 26.48 21.15 35.00
CA VAL A 348 27.35 21.19 33.82
C VAL A 348 28.01 19.83 33.56
N LYS A 349 28.35 19.07 34.61
CA LYS A 349 28.99 17.75 34.44
C LYS A 349 28.02 16.72 33.89
N LYS A 350 26.80 16.67 34.43
CA LYS A 350 25.73 15.81 33.88
C LYS A 350 25.41 16.21 32.44
N GLY A 351 25.33 17.51 32.16
CA GLY A 351 25.09 18.02 30.82
C GLY A 351 26.15 17.56 29.81
N ILE A 352 27.43 17.69 30.16
CA ILE A 352 28.54 17.19 29.32
C ILE A 352 28.43 15.69 29.06
N ASN A 353 28.05 14.89 30.07
CA ASN A 353 27.90 13.45 29.89
C ASN A 353 26.76 13.09 28.92
N LEU A 354 25.64 13.81 28.97
CA LEU A 354 24.53 13.65 28.04
C LEU A 354 24.93 14.04 26.61
N VAL A 355 25.61 15.18 26.43
CA VAL A 355 26.12 15.60 25.12
C VAL A 355 27.13 14.59 24.57
N LYS A 356 28.02 14.06 25.41
CA LYS A 356 28.94 12.98 25.01
C LYS A 356 28.19 11.73 24.57
N LYS A 357 27.09 11.37 25.25
CA LYS A 357 26.23 10.24 24.84
C LYS A 357 25.60 10.50 23.46
N ALA A 358 25.13 11.72 23.19
CA ALA A 358 24.63 12.11 21.88
C ALA A 358 25.71 12.02 20.79
N LEU A 359 26.94 12.48 21.08
CA LEU A 359 28.08 12.41 20.16
C LEU A 359 28.55 10.98 19.85
N LEU A 360 28.23 9.98 20.68
CA LEU A 360 28.48 8.58 20.31
C LEU A 360 27.64 8.13 19.10
N LYS A 361 26.48 8.77 18.90
CA LYS A 361 25.55 8.46 17.79
C LYS A 361 25.80 9.37 16.60
N GLU A 362 26.03 10.65 16.85
CA GLU A 362 26.26 11.68 15.83
C GLU A 362 27.57 12.43 16.10
N PRO A 363 28.74 11.82 15.86
CA PRO A 363 30.04 12.34 16.30
C PRO A 363 30.46 13.65 15.65
N ASN A 364 29.93 13.93 14.45
CA ASN A 364 30.30 15.10 13.65
C ASN A 364 29.21 16.19 13.67
N SER A 365 28.19 16.07 14.53
CA SER A 365 27.14 17.08 14.61
C SER A 365 27.72 18.40 15.13
N PRO A 366 27.69 19.50 14.34
CA PRO A 366 28.28 20.78 14.76
C PRO A 366 27.62 21.32 16.02
N TYR A 367 26.30 21.17 16.16
CA TYR A 367 25.54 21.63 17.32
C TYR A 367 25.87 20.84 18.60
N PHE A 368 26.21 19.55 18.48
CA PHE A 368 26.54 18.73 19.64
C PHE A 368 27.98 19.00 20.10
N LEU A 369 28.89 19.18 19.14
CA LEU A 369 30.26 19.63 19.43
C LEU A 369 30.28 21.02 20.06
N ASP A 370 29.43 21.93 19.59
CA ASP A 370 29.26 23.26 20.20
C ASP A 370 28.76 23.17 21.65
N SER A 371 27.73 22.36 21.89
CA SER A 371 27.21 22.10 23.25
C SER A 371 28.30 21.54 24.18
N LEU A 372 29.16 20.64 23.66
CA LEU A 372 30.28 20.08 24.41
C LEU A 372 31.37 21.13 24.69
N ALA A 373 31.71 21.95 23.70
CA ALA A 373 32.66 23.04 23.84
C ALA A 373 32.16 24.07 24.87
N TRP A 374 30.86 24.39 24.83
CA TRP A 374 30.21 25.25 25.81
C TRP A 374 30.28 24.67 27.22
N GLY A 375 30.03 23.37 27.38
CA GLY A 375 30.20 22.66 28.65
C GLY A 375 31.61 22.79 29.22
N HIS A 376 32.64 22.53 28.39
CA HIS A 376 34.03 22.68 28.80
C HIS A 376 34.37 24.13 29.18
N PHE A 377 33.84 25.10 28.43
CA PHE A 377 34.00 26.52 28.75
C PHE A 377 33.38 26.87 30.11
N LYS A 378 32.16 26.39 30.41
CA LYS A 378 31.48 26.62 31.69
C LYS A 378 32.26 26.04 32.87
N LEU A 379 33.05 24.97 32.67
CA LEU A 379 33.97 24.41 33.66
C LEU A 379 35.35 25.10 33.72
N ASN A 380 35.54 26.23 33.02
CA ASN A 380 36.82 26.93 32.84
C ASN A 380 37.91 26.07 32.16
N GLU A 381 37.54 24.99 31.48
CA GLU A 381 38.46 24.13 30.72
C GLU A 381 38.71 24.68 29.31
N CYS A 382 39.13 25.95 29.23
CA CYS A 382 39.07 26.72 27.99
C CYS A 382 39.94 26.19 26.85
N LYS A 383 41.04 25.47 27.16
CA LYS A 383 41.84 24.75 26.16
C LYS A 383 41.03 23.62 25.50
N LYS A 384 40.35 22.79 26.30
CA LYS A 384 39.49 21.71 25.79
C LYS A 384 38.31 22.28 25.00
N ALA A 385 37.69 23.35 25.49
CA ALA A 385 36.59 24.03 24.80
C ALA A 385 37.00 24.49 23.39
N ASP A 386 38.17 25.12 23.25
CA ASP A 386 38.68 25.58 21.96
C ASP A 386 39.10 24.42 21.03
N GLU A 387 39.67 23.35 21.58
CA GLU A 387 39.99 22.13 20.82
C GLU A 387 38.72 21.51 20.21
N VAL A 388 37.66 21.34 21.01
CA VAL A 388 36.37 20.82 20.51
C VAL A 388 35.77 21.77 19.48
N MET A 389 35.72 23.07 19.76
CA MET A 389 35.16 24.06 18.83
C MET A 389 35.91 24.09 17.48
N LYS A 390 37.23 23.90 17.47
CA LYS A 390 38.05 23.82 16.25
C LYS A 390 37.86 22.52 15.48
N SER A 391 37.33 21.48 16.11
CA SER A 391 37.06 20.19 15.45
C SER A 391 35.82 20.22 14.55
N ILE A 392 34.95 21.23 14.73
CA ILE A 392 33.77 21.43 13.89
C ILE A 392 34.21 21.72 12.45
N ASP A 393 33.68 20.96 11.48
CA ASP A 393 34.03 21.11 10.07
C ASP A 393 33.69 22.51 9.56
N LYS A 394 34.67 23.17 8.94
CA LYS A 394 34.53 24.51 8.36
C LYS A 394 33.53 24.56 7.20
N SER A 395 33.12 23.42 6.63
CA SER A 395 32.02 23.36 5.66
C SER A 395 30.66 23.69 6.26
N GLU A 396 30.49 23.62 7.59
CA GLU A 396 29.25 23.91 8.33
C GLU A 396 28.94 25.41 8.39
N LYS A 397 28.72 26.01 7.22
CA LYS A 397 28.55 27.46 7.06
C LYS A 397 27.33 28.01 7.78
N GLU A 398 26.24 27.24 7.88
CA GLU A 398 25.03 27.67 8.57
C GLU A 398 25.26 27.75 10.08
N PHE A 399 25.92 26.75 10.65
CA PHE A 399 26.33 26.75 12.06
C PHE A 399 27.18 27.98 12.40
N PHE A 400 28.28 28.25 11.68
CA PHE A 400 29.15 29.40 11.95
C PHE A 400 28.50 30.77 11.70
N LYS A 401 27.38 30.81 10.97
CA LYS A 401 26.59 32.02 10.79
C LYS A 401 25.60 32.28 11.92
N SER A 402 25.25 31.26 12.71
CA SER A 402 24.35 31.42 13.85
C SER A 402 24.93 32.40 14.88
N GLU A 403 24.07 33.17 15.53
CA GLU A 403 24.51 34.14 16.54
C GLU A 403 25.08 33.45 17.78
N GLU A 404 24.49 32.32 18.17
CA GLU A 404 24.95 31.51 19.29
C GLU A 404 26.37 30.96 19.10
N ALA A 405 26.66 30.33 17.95
CA ALA A 405 28.02 29.84 17.69
C ALA A 405 29.06 30.98 17.71
N LYS A 406 28.72 32.15 17.18
CA LYS A 406 29.61 33.33 17.23
C LYS A 406 29.86 33.77 18.67
N GLU A 407 28.83 33.75 19.50
CA GLU A 407 28.91 34.08 20.92
C GLU A 407 29.83 33.09 21.66
N HIS A 408 29.57 31.78 21.52
CA HIS A 408 30.37 30.73 22.15
C HIS A 408 31.85 30.82 21.72
N ILE A 409 32.12 30.94 20.41
CA ILE A 409 33.48 31.08 19.88
C ILE A 409 34.19 32.30 20.48
N LYS A 410 33.49 33.44 20.58
CA LYS A 410 34.05 34.68 21.14
C LYS A 410 34.36 34.52 22.63
N ALA A 411 33.45 33.92 23.39
CA ALA A 411 33.61 33.67 24.82
C ALA A 411 34.80 32.73 25.10
N ILE A 412 34.89 31.62 24.37
CA ILE A 412 36.00 30.65 24.48
C ILE A 412 37.34 31.33 24.17
N LYS A 413 37.43 32.10 23.09
CA LYS A 413 38.64 32.84 22.72
C LYS A 413 39.06 33.88 23.76
N LYS A 414 38.12 34.53 24.44
CA LYS A 414 38.41 35.46 25.54
C LYS A 414 38.98 34.71 26.74
N CYS A 415 38.35 33.60 27.14
CA CYS A 415 38.84 32.79 28.26
C CYS A 415 40.27 32.29 28.04
N LEU A 416 40.60 31.85 26.81
CA LEU A 416 41.98 31.44 26.47
C LEU A 416 43.03 32.51 26.67
N LYS A 417 42.66 33.79 26.57
CA LYS A 417 43.57 34.93 26.74
C LYS A 417 43.73 35.35 28.20
N GLY A 418 43.10 34.66 29.15
CA GLY A 418 43.13 35.02 30.57
C GLY A 418 42.39 36.32 30.90
N VAL A 419 41.51 36.78 30.01
CA VAL A 419 40.61 37.90 30.29
C VAL A 419 39.38 37.29 30.95
N GLU A 420 39.26 37.44 32.27
CA GLU A 420 38.14 36.89 33.07
C GLU A 420 36.76 37.35 32.57
N LYS A 421 35.74 36.55 32.94
CA LYS A 421 34.35 36.54 32.43
C LYS A 421 33.68 37.92 32.36
#